data_AF-A0A1B9JVI3-F1
#
_entry.id   AF-A0A1B9JVI3-F1
#
_cell.length_a   1.000
_cell.length_b   1.000
_cell.length_c   1.000
_cell.angle_alpha   90.00
_cell.angle_beta   90.00
_cell.angle_gamma   90.00
#
_symmetry.space_group_name_H-M   'P 1'
#
loop_
_entity.id
_entity.type
_entity.pdbx_description
1 polymer ?
#
loop_
_entity_poly.entity_id
_entity_poly.type
_entity_poly.pdbx_seq_one_letter_code
_entity_poly.pdbx_strand_id
1 'polypeptide(L)'
;MDTYQKIQLTKNTSGICFIKDSGFFCRLYNQSAYIVTKLFNHPLKLHVKTIKKLNNEIIINCGLPVKSVLTYFPNALETEWGFVLNGKFDLTDYLIWRTHIINNAKQMEYYYIDLAKHFHLTPKQIAFLLTWEQASSHIKTDNDFLAELAFNIKKFKVGYPKSI
;
A
#
# COMPACT_ATOMS: atom_id res chain seq x y z
N MET A 1 8.08 -17.30 10.25
CA MET A 1 7.30 -16.39 11.12
C MET A 1 5.98 -16.05 10.45
N ASP A 2 4.86 -16.25 11.14
CA ASP A 2 3.54 -15.89 10.62
C ASP A 2 3.27 -14.38 10.72
N THR A 3 2.16 -13.91 10.14
CA THR A 3 1.81 -12.49 10.12
C THR A 3 1.53 -11.91 11.52
N TYR A 4 0.99 -12.69 12.43
CA TYR A 4 0.70 -12.23 13.80
C TYR A 4 2.01 -11.97 14.55
N GLN A 5 2.93 -12.94 14.51
CA GLN A 5 4.25 -12.85 15.12
C GLN A 5 5.02 -11.63 14.58
N LYS A 6 4.97 -11.38 13.27
CA LYS A 6 5.57 -10.19 12.64
C LYS A 6 5.03 -8.88 13.21
N ILE A 7 3.70 -8.78 13.36
CA ILE A 7 3.06 -7.57 13.89
C ILE A 7 3.40 -7.38 15.37
N GLN A 8 3.34 -8.45 16.18
CA GLN A 8 3.64 -8.37 17.61
C GLN A 8 5.09 -7.96 17.85
N LEU A 9 6.03 -8.47 17.05
CA LEU A 9 7.43 -8.06 17.10
C LEU A 9 7.60 -6.54 16.92
N THR A 10 6.86 -5.93 15.99
CA THR A 10 6.92 -4.48 15.76
C THR A 10 6.21 -3.64 16.83
N LYS A 11 5.32 -4.22 17.64
CA LYS A 11 4.63 -3.52 18.75
C LYS A 11 5.47 -3.51 20.02
N ASN A 12 6.24 -4.56 20.26
CA ASN A 12 6.93 -4.80 21.52
C ASN A 12 8.41 -4.40 21.50
N THR A 13 8.90 -3.87 20.38
CA THR A 13 10.29 -3.42 20.28
C THR A 13 10.38 -1.91 20.44
N SER A 14 11.44 -1.42 21.09
CA SER A 14 11.80 0.00 21.08
C SER A 14 12.49 0.42 19.77
N GLY A 15 12.74 -0.52 18.86
CA GLY A 15 13.47 -0.35 17.61
C GLY A 15 12.63 -0.24 16.33
N ILE A 16 13.33 -0.21 15.20
CA ILE A 16 12.77 -0.43 13.86
C ILE A 16 12.98 -1.90 13.50
N CYS A 17 11.91 -2.64 13.20
CA CYS A 17 11.99 -4.00 12.68
C CYS A 17 11.87 -4.01 11.16
N PHE A 18 12.92 -4.45 10.48
CA PHE A 18 12.94 -4.73 9.04
C PHE A 18 12.76 -6.23 8.84
N ILE A 19 11.52 -6.68 8.69
CA ILE A 19 11.20 -8.12 8.68
C ILE A 19 11.36 -8.67 7.27
N LYS A 20 12.26 -9.64 7.06
CA LYS A 20 12.39 -10.34 5.78
C LYS A 20 11.10 -11.13 5.54
N ASP A 21 10.34 -10.74 4.51
CA ASP A 21 9.20 -11.49 4.03
C ASP A 21 9.64 -12.23 2.77
N SER A 22 9.41 -13.55 2.71
CA SER A 22 9.95 -14.49 1.72
C SER A 22 10.18 -13.86 0.34
N GLY A 23 11.40 -13.38 0.10
CA GLY A 23 11.71 -12.57 -1.08
C GLY A 23 12.78 -11.51 -0.85
N PHE A 24 12.81 -10.51 -1.74
CA PHE A 24 13.87 -9.49 -1.84
C PHE A 24 13.63 -8.23 -1.01
N PHE A 25 12.56 -8.19 -0.21
CA PHE A 25 12.15 -7.00 0.55
C PHE A 25 11.98 -7.30 2.04
N CYS A 26 12.42 -6.35 2.85
CA CYS A 26 12.05 -6.23 4.24
C CYS A 26 10.74 -5.44 4.35
N ARG A 27 9.76 -6.00 5.07
CA ARG A 27 8.53 -5.32 5.46
C ARG A 27 8.74 -4.57 6.77
N LEU A 28 8.23 -3.35 6.80
CA LEU A 28 8.08 -2.56 8.02
C LEU A 28 6.60 -2.42 8.32
N TYR A 29 6.22 -2.57 9.58
CA TYR A 29 4.83 -2.46 10.02
C TYR A 29 4.69 -1.29 11.01
N ASN A 30 3.56 -0.60 10.95
CA ASN A 30 3.08 0.33 11.96
C ASN A 30 4.16 1.34 12.40
N GLN A 31 4.63 1.27 13.64
CA GLN A 31 5.63 2.20 14.19
C GLN A 31 6.94 2.16 13.42
N SER A 32 7.42 0.98 12.98
CA SER A 32 8.63 0.89 12.16
C SER A 32 8.44 1.62 10.82
N ALA A 33 7.25 1.51 10.20
CA ALA A 33 6.94 2.26 8.98
C ALA A 33 6.85 3.76 9.24
N TYR A 34 6.26 4.18 10.36
CA TYR A 34 6.20 5.59 10.78
C TYR A 34 7.60 6.17 10.97
N ILE A 35 8.45 5.51 11.75
CA ILE A 35 9.80 5.98 12.06
C ILE A 35 10.59 6.18 10.77
N VAL A 36 10.61 5.17 9.89
CA VAL A 36 11.36 5.26 8.63
C VAL A 36 10.80 6.35 7.71
N THR A 37 9.49 6.43 7.55
CA THR A 37 8.89 7.37 6.58
C THR A 37 8.77 8.80 7.08
N LYS A 38 8.59 9.02 8.39
CA LYS A 38 8.40 10.34 8.98
C LYS A 38 9.63 10.85 9.71
N LEU A 39 10.22 10.06 10.60
CA LEU A 39 11.34 10.54 11.42
C LEU A 39 12.66 10.53 10.64
N PHE A 40 12.89 9.49 9.83
CA PHE A 40 14.07 9.39 8.95
C PHE A 40 13.85 10.02 7.57
N ASN A 41 12.66 10.57 7.31
CA ASN A 41 12.27 11.18 6.04
C ASN A 41 12.61 10.31 4.81
N HIS A 42 12.41 9.00 4.92
CA HIS A 42 12.64 8.07 3.82
C HIS A 42 11.30 7.69 3.17
N PRO A 43 10.89 8.37 2.07
CA PRO A 43 9.55 8.25 1.54
C PRO A 43 9.35 6.89 0.88
N LEU A 44 8.76 5.96 1.62
CA LEU A 44 8.34 4.64 1.13
C LEU A 44 6.84 4.63 0.86
N LYS A 45 6.42 3.89 -0.17
CA LYS A 45 5.00 3.68 -0.46
C LYS A 45 4.34 2.91 0.67
N LEU A 46 3.37 3.55 1.32
CA LEU A 46 2.60 2.97 2.42
C LEU A 46 1.40 2.19 1.87
N HIS A 47 1.09 1.08 2.53
CA HIS A 47 -0.05 0.24 2.23
C HIS A 47 -0.86 0.02 3.52
N VAL A 48 -2.15 0.30 3.45
CA VAL A 48 -3.11 0.00 4.52
C VAL A 48 -3.78 -1.33 4.20
N LYS A 49 -3.80 -2.26 5.17
CA LYS A 49 -4.44 -3.56 5.01
C LYS A 49 -5.22 -3.93 6.27
N THR A 50 -6.37 -4.56 6.08
CA THR A 50 -7.15 -5.16 7.18
C THR A 50 -6.83 -6.64 7.28
N ILE A 51 -6.40 -7.10 8.44
CA ILE A 51 -6.11 -8.52 8.68
C ILE A 51 -7.30 -9.18 9.36
N LYS A 52 -8.11 -9.90 8.57
CA LYS A 52 -9.31 -10.60 9.06
C LYS A 52 -9.01 -11.57 10.20
N LYS A 53 -7.90 -12.31 10.11
CA LYS A 53 -7.48 -13.29 11.13
C LYS A 53 -7.05 -12.66 12.46
N LEU A 54 -6.91 -11.34 12.53
CA LEU A 54 -6.53 -10.59 13.73
C LEU A 54 -7.64 -9.63 14.13
N ASN A 55 -8.87 -10.12 14.25
CA ASN A 55 -10.04 -9.32 14.63
C ASN A 55 -10.20 -8.05 13.78
N ASN A 56 -9.94 -8.17 12.47
CA ASN A 56 -9.94 -7.05 11.52
C ASN A 56 -8.98 -5.91 11.89
N GLU A 57 -7.83 -6.22 12.51
CA GLU A 57 -6.80 -5.23 12.79
C GLU A 57 -6.32 -4.56 11.50
N ILE A 58 -6.31 -3.22 11.50
CA ILE A 58 -5.76 -2.43 10.41
C ILE A 58 -4.26 -2.26 10.63
N ILE A 59 -3.47 -2.69 9.65
CA ILE A 59 -2.03 -2.50 9.64
C ILE A 59 -1.64 -1.50 8.56
N ILE A 60 -0.61 -0.71 8.85
CA ILE A 60 0.11 0.07 7.85
C ILE A 60 1.44 -0.62 7.62
N ASN A 61 1.84 -0.83 6.36
CA ASN A 61 3.15 -1.38 6.04
C ASN A 61 3.79 -0.70 4.83
N CYS A 62 5.10 -0.82 4.72
CA CYS A 62 5.87 -0.50 3.52
C CYS A 62 6.96 -1.57 3.32
N GLY A 63 7.66 -1.49 2.19
CA GLY A 63 8.75 -2.41 1.84
C GLY A 63 10.03 -1.65 1.50
N LEU A 64 11.16 -2.20 1.92
CA LEU A 64 12.51 -1.75 1.55
C LEU A 64 13.30 -2.95 1.01
N PRO A 65 14.06 -2.84 -0.09
CA PRO A 65 14.89 -3.94 -0.56
C PRO A 65 15.86 -4.41 0.53
N VAL A 66 16.01 -5.73 0.70
CA VAL A 66 16.88 -6.34 1.72
C VAL A 66 18.31 -5.80 1.62
N LYS A 67 18.83 -5.72 0.38
CA LYS A 67 20.19 -5.24 0.10
C LYS A 67 20.42 -3.78 0.50
N SER A 68 19.34 -2.98 0.59
CA SER A 68 19.42 -1.56 0.90
C SER A 68 19.32 -1.25 2.38
N VAL A 69 18.94 -2.23 3.23
CA VAL A 69 18.74 -1.99 4.66
C VAL A 69 20.02 -1.46 5.31
N LEU A 70 21.14 -2.16 5.17
CA LEU A 70 22.42 -1.75 5.78
C LEU A 70 23.04 -0.53 5.08
N THR A 71 22.64 -0.24 3.83
CA THR A 71 23.06 0.98 3.15
C THR A 71 22.42 2.23 3.78
N TYR A 72 21.12 2.18 4.05
CA TYR A 72 20.40 3.31 4.64
C TYR A 72 20.47 3.34 6.17
N PHE A 73 20.63 2.18 6.80
CA PHE A 73 20.66 2.01 8.25
C PHE A 73 21.88 1.16 8.65
N PRO A 74 23.10 1.72 8.57
CA PRO A 74 24.35 0.97 8.78
C PRO A 74 24.48 0.41 10.20
N ASN A 75 23.78 0.98 11.17
CA ASN A 75 23.76 0.52 12.56
C ASN A 75 22.68 -0.54 12.83
N ALA A 76 21.93 -0.97 11.82
CA ALA A 76 20.96 -2.04 11.98
C ALA A 76 21.70 -3.38 12.12
N LEU A 77 21.22 -4.21 13.05
CA LEU A 77 21.76 -5.53 13.32
C LEU A 77 20.94 -6.59 12.58
N GLU A 78 21.61 -7.51 11.89
CA GLU A 78 20.94 -8.65 11.29
C GLU A 78 20.49 -9.66 12.36
N THR A 79 19.33 -10.26 12.14
CA THR A 79 18.68 -11.24 13.01
C THR A 79 18.12 -12.36 12.15
N GLU A 80 17.70 -13.47 12.77
CA GLU A 80 17.13 -14.62 12.06
C GLU A 80 15.89 -14.27 11.21
N TRP A 81 15.15 -13.23 11.60
CA TRP A 81 13.92 -12.80 10.94
C TRP A 81 14.08 -11.54 10.07
N GLY A 82 15.27 -10.94 10.01
CA GLY A 82 15.52 -9.72 9.25
C GLY A 82 16.56 -8.82 9.90
N PHE A 83 16.23 -7.55 10.12
CA PHE A 83 17.13 -6.61 10.79
C PHE A 83 16.40 -5.79 11.86
N VAL A 84 17.15 -5.36 12.87
CA VAL A 84 16.67 -4.47 13.92
C VAL A 84 17.57 -3.25 14.03
N LEU A 85 16.99 -2.06 14.01
CA LEU A 85 17.69 -0.85 14.44
C LEU A 85 17.16 -0.45 15.81
N ASN A 86 17.95 -0.70 16.85
CA ASN A 86 17.61 -0.28 18.20
C ASN A 86 17.73 1.24 18.33
N GLY A 87 16.80 1.85 19.06
CA GLY A 87 16.81 3.28 19.31
C GLY A 87 15.74 3.67 20.32
N LYS A 88 15.71 4.96 20.65
CA LYS A 88 14.56 5.59 21.28
C LYS A 88 14.01 6.57 20.27
N PHE A 89 12.79 6.34 19.83
CA PHE A 89 12.14 7.17 18.82
C PHE A 89 10.98 7.93 19.44
N ASP A 90 10.82 9.19 19.04
CA ASP A 90 9.66 9.98 19.44
C ASP A 90 8.43 9.52 18.65
N LEU A 91 7.47 8.95 19.38
CA LEU A 91 6.23 8.40 18.82
C LEU A 91 5.01 9.27 19.16
N THR A 92 5.21 10.49 19.64
CA THR A 92 4.12 11.39 20.04
C THR A 92 3.09 11.57 18.93
N ASP A 93 3.55 11.76 17.69
CA ASP A 93 2.67 11.99 16.53
C ASP A 93 2.24 10.70 15.79
N TYR A 94 2.65 9.53 16.29
CA TYR A 94 2.38 8.26 15.62
C TYR A 94 0.89 8.01 15.39
N LEU A 95 0.04 8.28 16.39
CA LEU A 95 -1.40 8.04 16.29
C LEU A 95 -2.09 9.00 15.31
N ILE A 96 -1.64 10.25 15.26
CA ILE A 96 -2.13 11.27 14.32
C ILE A 96 -1.77 10.83 12.90
N TRP A 97 -0.49 10.48 12.67
CA TRP A 97 -0.02 9.94 11.39
C TRP A 97 -0.81 8.71 10.96
N ARG A 98 -0.97 7.73 11.86
CA ARG A 98 -1.68 6.49 11.57
C ARG A 98 -3.12 6.75 11.13
N THR A 99 -3.81 7.63 11.85
CA THR A 99 -5.20 7.99 11.56
C THR A 99 -5.31 8.67 10.19
N HIS A 100 -4.40 9.61 9.90
CA HIS A 100 -4.35 10.29 8.61
C HIS A 100 -4.14 9.31 7.44
N ILE A 101 -3.16 8.40 7.55
CA ILE A 101 -2.88 7.41 6.50
C ILE A 101 -4.08 6.48 6.27
N ILE A 102 -4.75 6.03 7.33
CA ILE A 102 -5.94 5.17 7.21
C ILE A 102 -7.10 5.91 6.55
N ASN A 103 -7.35 7.16 6.93
CA ASN A 103 -8.44 7.95 6.36
C ASN A 103 -8.20 8.25 4.88
N ASN A 104 -6.97 8.58 4.49
CA ASN A 104 -6.62 8.78 3.09
C ASN A 104 -6.82 7.50 2.27
N ALA A 105 -6.43 6.34 2.82
CA ALA A 105 -6.66 5.06 2.15
C ALA A 105 -8.15 4.77 1.94
N LYS A 106 -9.00 5.07 2.93
CA LYS A 106 -10.46 4.95 2.82
C LYS A 106 -11.06 5.93 1.82
N GLN A 107 -10.62 7.19 1.82
CA GLN A 107 -11.09 8.19 0.85
C GLN A 107 -10.78 7.77 -0.58
N MET A 108 -9.57 7.26 -0.83
CA MET A 108 -9.22 6.68 -2.12
C MET A 108 -10.13 5.50 -2.48
N GLU A 109 -10.43 4.62 -1.52
CA GLU A 109 -11.37 3.50 -1.73
C GLU A 109 -12.78 3.98 -2.11
N TYR A 110 -13.30 5.00 -1.42
CA TYR A 110 -14.59 5.62 -1.77
C TYR A 110 -14.57 6.23 -3.17
N TYR A 111 -13.51 6.97 -3.51
CA TYR A 111 -13.33 7.56 -4.84
C TYR A 111 -13.30 6.47 -5.93
N TYR A 112 -12.67 5.32 -5.67
CA TYR A 112 -12.68 4.19 -6.61
C TYR A 112 -14.05 3.58 -6.79
N ILE A 113 -14.80 3.38 -5.69
CA ILE A 113 -16.16 2.87 -5.77
C ILE A 113 -17.05 3.84 -6.56
N ASP A 114 -16.84 5.14 -6.37
CA ASP A 114 -17.59 6.18 -7.07
C ASP A 114 -17.26 6.22 -8.57
N LEU A 115 -15.98 6.18 -8.94
CA LEU A 115 -15.55 6.05 -10.34
C LEU A 115 -16.05 4.75 -10.98
N ALA A 116 -15.97 3.62 -10.27
CA ALA A 116 -16.46 2.33 -10.73
C ALA A 116 -17.96 2.40 -11.06
N LYS A 117 -18.74 3.09 -10.22
CA LYS A 117 -20.18 3.25 -10.40
C LYS A 117 -20.51 4.22 -11.53
N HIS A 118 -19.90 5.40 -11.55
CA HIS A 118 -20.20 6.45 -12.51
C HIS A 118 -19.76 6.10 -13.93
N PHE A 119 -18.60 5.45 -14.07
CA PHE A 119 -18.03 5.12 -15.38
C PHE A 119 -18.19 3.64 -15.75
N HIS A 120 -18.89 2.85 -14.90
CA HIS A 120 -19.09 1.41 -15.08
C HIS A 120 -17.78 0.65 -15.36
N LEU A 121 -16.71 1.08 -14.72
CA LEU A 121 -15.38 0.50 -14.92
C LEU A 121 -15.26 -0.82 -14.20
N THR A 122 -14.64 -1.79 -14.86
CA THR A 122 -14.26 -3.05 -14.20
C THR A 122 -13.10 -2.79 -13.21
N PRO A 123 -12.91 -3.64 -12.19
CA PRO A 123 -11.76 -3.52 -11.29
C PRO A 123 -10.41 -3.51 -12.02
N LYS A 124 -10.30 -4.25 -13.14
CA LYS A 124 -9.10 -4.29 -13.98
C LYS A 124 -8.86 -2.94 -14.67
N GLN A 125 -9.91 -2.30 -15.16
CA GLN A 125 -9.86 -0.99 -15.78
C GLN A 125 -9.46 0.11 -14.77
N ILE A 126 -10.00 0.05 -13.56
CA ILE A 126 -9.63 0.97 -12.48
C ILE A 126 -8.16 0.77 -12.10
N ALA A 127 -7.72 -0.48 -11.92
CA ALA A 127 -6.32 -0.78 -11.60
C ALA A 127 -5.37 -0.23 -12.67
N PHE A 128 -5.73 -0.40 -13.96
CA PHE A 128 -4.97 0.17 -15.07
C PHE A 128 -4.85 1.69 -14.98
N LEU A 129 -5.96 2.43 -14.82
CA LEU A 129 -5.94 3.90 -14.73
C LEU A 129 -5.10 4.42 -13.57
N LEU A 130 -5.00 3.67 -12.47
CA LEU A 130 -4.25 4.09 -11.28
C LEU A 130 -2.75 3.78 -11.34
N THR A 131 -2.38 2.80 -12.15
CA THR A 131 -0.98 2.47 -12.43
C THR A 131 -0.51 3.06 -13.77
N TRP A 132 -1.38 3.79 -14.46
CA TRP A 132 -1.08 4.39 -15.75
C TRP A 132 -0.10 5.54 -15.55
N GLU A 133 1.16 5.30 -15.88
CA GLU A 133 2.18 6.33 -16.01
C GLU A 133 2.31 6.70 -17.48
N GLN A 134 2.06 7.98 -17.79
CA GLN A 134 2.03 8.58 -19.13
C GLN A 134 3.33 8.37 -19.96
N ALA A 135 4.40 7.87 -19.33
CA ALA A 135 5.71 7.63 -19.93
C ALA A 135 6.00 6.16 -20.30
N SER A 136 5.12 5.21 -19.97
CA SER A 136 5.37 3.80 -20.27
C SER A 136 4.90 3.45 -21.69
N SER A 137 5.80 2.89 -22.50
CA SER A 137 5.66 2.59 -23.93
C SER A 137 4.69 1.43 -24.24
N HIS A 138 3.46 1.54 -23.74
CA HIS A 138 2.46 0.49 -23.75
C HIS A 138 1.21 0.84 -24.58
N ILE A 139 1.44 1.40 -25.77
CA ILE A 139 0.38 1.78 -26.75
C ILE A 139 -0.64 0.65 -26.98
N LYS A 140 -0.20 -0.62 -26.96
CA LYS A 140 -1.10 -1.77 -27.13
C LYS A 140 -2.06 -1.94 -25.94
N THR A 141 -1.56 -1.78 -24.71
CA THR A 141 -2.34 -1.90 -23.48
C THR A 141 -3.34 -0.75 -23.34
N ASP A 142 -2.94 0.45 -23.76
CA ASP A 142 -3.80 1.64 -23.80
C ASP A 142 -4.95 1.47 -24.81
N ASN A 143 -4.65 0.96 -26.02
CA ASN A 143 -5.67 0.70 -27.04
C ASN A 143 -6.64 -0.42 -26.64
N ASP A 144 -6.14 -1.49 -26.01
CA ASP A 144 -7.00 -2.57 -25.50
C ASP A 144 -7.94 -2.04 -24.40
N PHE A 145 -7.43 -1.19 -23.50
CA PHE A 145 -8.22 -0.52 -22.47
C PHE A 145 -9.30 0.40 -23.07
N LEU A 146 -8.92 1.25 -24.04
CA LEU A 146 -9.85 2.18 -24.70
C LEU A 146 -10.93 1.43 -25.51
N ALA A 147 -10.57 0.32 -26.16
CA ALA A 147 -11.52 -0.53 -26.88
C ALA A 147 -12.52 -1.19 -25.94
N GLU A 148 -12.06 -1.72 -24.80
CA GLU A 148 -12.92 -2.32 -23.77
C GLU A 148 -13.84 -1.26 -23.13
N LEU A 149 -13.32 -0.06 -22.85
CA LEU A 149 -14.10 1.06 -22.33
C LEU A 149 -15.18 1.52 -23.33
N ALA A 150 -14.82 1.68 -24.60
CA ALA A 150 -15.75 2.07 -25.66
C ALA A 150 -16.84 1.01 -25.90
N PHE A 151 -16.48 -0.28 -25.82
CA PHE A 151 -17.43 -1.39 -25.90
C PHE A 151 -18.45 -1.34 -24.75
N ASN A 152 -17.96 -1.15 -23.51
CA ASN A 152 -18.82 -1.05 -22.34
C ASN A 152 -19.77 0.14 -22.46
N ILE A 153 -19.28 1.34 -22.82
CA ILE A 153 -20.12 2.53 -23.04
C ILE A 153 -21.20 2.30 -24.11
N LYS A 154 -20.86 1.63 -25.23
CA LYS A 154 -21.82 1.32 -26.30
C LYS A 154 -22.92 0.37 -25.83
N LYS A 155 -22.59 -0.66 -25.04
CA LYS A 155 -23.57 -1.60 -24.48
C LYS A 155 -24.62 -0.88 -23.61
N PHE A 156 -24.24 0.19 -22.93
CA PHE A 156 -25.17 0.99 -22.11
C PHE A 156 -26.06 1.95 -22.90
N LYS A 157 -25.58 2.51 -24.02
CA LYS A 157 -26.44 3.35 -24.90
C LYS A 157 -27.60 2.58 -25.53
N VAL A 158 -27.51 1.25 -25.62
CA VAL A 158 -28.55 0.38 -26.18
C VAL A 158 -29.60 -0.02 -25.12
N GLY A 159 -29.36 0.26 -23.83
CA GLY A 159 -30.24 -0.11 -22.72
C GLY A 159 -31.27 0.95 -22.28
N TYR A 160 -31.26 2.15 -22.86
CA TYR A 160 -32.31 3.14 -22.61
C TYR A 160 -33.46 2.93 -23.59
N PRO A 161 -34.67 2.53 -23.15
CA PRO A 161 -35.84 2.76 -23.97
C PRO A 161 -35.93 4.27 -24.20
N LYS A 162 -36.02 4.67 -25.47
CA LYS A 162 -36.39 6.05 -25.81
C LYS A 162 -37.72 6.32 -25.10
N SER A 163 -37.70 7.19 -24.09
CA SER A 163 -38.94 7.79 -23.60
C SER A 163 -39.58 8.50 -24.78
N ILE A 164 -40.79 8.04 -25.10
CA ILE A 164 -41.72 8.63 -26.08
C ILE A 164 -42.09 10.03 -25.58
#